data_AF-A0A554V356-F1
#
_entry.id   AF-A0A554V356-F1
#
_cell.length_a   1.000
_cell.length_b   1.000
_cell.length_c   1.000
_cell.angle_alpha   90.00
_cell.angle_beta   90.00
_cell.angle_gamma   90.00
#
_symmetry.space_group_name_H-M   'P 1'
#
loop_
_entity.id
_entity.type
_entity.pdbx_description
1 polymer ?
#
loop_
_entity_poly.entity_id
_entity_poly.type
_entity_poly.pdbx_seq_one_letter_code
_entity_poly.pdbx_strand_id
1 'polypeptide(L)'
;MSQRVPPVPTWALISAGTAPTALVATSVAAHLMRHSAYDPWTQTMSYLASGGSGRWVMTAGFVVTAVCHVVTSAGLRIVQPVARIDLALAGVCGIVIAAFPVPPGGMAPIHLTAFGIGAGLLAVWPLLTVSREPSALVLRRARVAIGGTLALSVLLAWLVYEARDGGLVGLAERVDAVALTLWPLAMVFVSRRAVRVDAGLDVETSGALTNLFPSRAPVTDIAEPRDRYHDEHGDPNGARRVRRVQDTRHIGRDEAFGG
;
A
#
# COMPACT_ATOMS: atom_id res chain seq x y z
N MET A 1 -8.05 -23.26 -5.19
CA MET A 1 -6.98 -22.83 -4.27
C MET A 1 -7.19 -21.35 -3.98
N SER A 2 -7.40 -20.96 -2.72
CA SER A 2 -7.54 -19.55 -2.37
C SER A 2 -6.15 -18.89 -2.39
N GLN A 3 -5.89 -17.99 -3.35
CA GLN A 3 -4.64 -17.23 -3.34
C GLN A 3 -4.69 -16.22 -2.19
N ARG A 4 -3.95 -16.49 -1.11
CA ARG A 4 -3.78 -15.53 -0.02
C ARG A 4 -3.13 -14.26 -0.58
N VAL A 5 -3.89 -13.18 -0.68
CA VAL A 5 -3.37 -11.87 -1.05
C VAL A 5 -2.33 -11.45 0.01
N PRO A 6 -1.10 -11.06 -0.39
CA PRO A 6 -0.09 -10.69 0.59
C PRO A 6 -0.56 -9.49 1.43
N PRO A 7 -0.42 -9.54 2.77
CA PRO A 7 -0.95 -8.51 3.66
C PRO A 7 -0.30 -7.15 3.37
N VAL A 8 -1.12 -6.09 3.35
CA VAL A 8 -0.59 -4.73 3.20
C VAL A 8 0.24 -4.37 4.44
N PRO A 9 1.54 -4.04 4.27
CA PRO A 9 2.46 -3.90 5.39
C PRO A 9 2.18 -2.65 6.22
N THR A 10 2.56 -2.67 7.51
CA THR A 10 2.27 -1.56 8.44
C THR A 10 2.85 -0.23 7.97
N TRP A 11 4.04 -0.22 7.38
CA TRP A 11 4.66 0.99 6.85
C TRP A 11 3.83 1.64 5.73
N ALA A 12 3.06 0.87 4.96
CA ALA A 12 2.21 1.41 3.90
C ALA A 12 0.93 2.07 4.44
N LEU A 13 0.44 1.63 5.61
CA LEU A 13 -0.61 2.35 6.34
C LEU A 13 -0.07 3.66 6.94
N ILE A 14 1.15 3.63 7.48
CA ILE A 14 1.79 4.82 8.03
C ILE A 14 1.98 5.85 6.91
N SER A 15 2.61 5.50 5.79
CA SER A 15 2.81 6.42 4.67
C SER A 15 1.48 6.97 4.11
N ALA A 16 0.48 6.11 3.91
CA ALA A 16 -0.81 6.56 3.39
C ALA A 16 -1.57 7.47 4.37
N GLY A 17 -1.41 7.28 5.68
CA GLY A 17 -1.97 8.16 6.71
C GLY A 17 -1.19 9.46 6.88
N THR A 18 0.13 9.43 6.69
CA THR A 18 1.01 10.60 6.74
C THR A 18 0.75 11.55 5.57
N ALA A 19 0.36 11.07 4.38
CA ALA A 19 0.09 11.94 3.22
C ALA A 19 -0.93 13.07 3.48
N PRO A 20 -2.20 12.81 3.87
CA PRO A 20 -3.15 13.88 4.20
C PRO A 20 -2.75 14.67 5.43
N THR A 21 -2.26 14.00 6.47
CA THR A 21 -1.99 14.65 7.77
C THR A 21 -0.79 15.58 7.72
N ALA A 22 0.27 15.24 6.97
CA ALA A 22 1.38 16.14 6.71
C ALA A 22 0.90 17.40 5.98
N LEU A 23 0.16 17.26 4.87
CA LEU A 23 -0.33 18.38 4.07
C LEU A 23 -1.18 19.38 4.89
N VAL A 24 -2.10 18.87 5.71
CA VAL A 24 -2.92 19.70 6.62
C VAL A 24 -2.07 20.32 7.72
N ALA A 25 -1.23 19.55 8.42
CA ALA A 25 -0.43 20.06 9.52
C ALA A 25 0.58 21.13 9.07
N THR A 26 1.26 20.93 7.93
CA THR A 26 2.23 21.90 7.43
C THR A 26 1.58 23.14 6.84
N SER A 27 0.40 23.05 6.23
CA SER A 27 -0.32 24.24 5.74
C SER A 27 -0.83 25.11 6.89
N VAL A 28 -1.33 24.50 7.98
CA VAL A 28 -1.67 25.23 9.22
C VAL A 28 -0.43 25.84 9.86
N ALA A 29 0.65 25.08 10.03
CA ALA A 29 1.88 25.59 10.63
C ALA A 29 2.53 26.72 9.79
N ALA A 30 2.60 26.55 8.46
CA ALA A 30 3.12 27.58 7.57
C ALA A 30 2.26 28.84 7.55
N HIS A 31 0.93 28.72 7.67
CA HIS A 31 0.03 29.85 7.85
C HIS A 31 0.33 30.62 9.15
N LEU A 32 0.39 29.92 10.30
CA LEU A 32 0.66 30.52 11.61
C LEU A 32 2.04 31.20 11.68
N MET A 33 3.01 30.73 10.91
CA MET A 33 4.35 31.34 10.83
C MET A 33 4.40 32.62 9.99
N ARG A 34 3.42 32.92 9.13
CA ARG A 34 3.45 34.10 8.26
C ARG A 34 2.98 35.35 8.99
N HIS A 35 3.87 36.33 9.11
CA HIS A 35 3.59 37.64 9.71
C HIS A 35 2.79 38.59 8.79
N SER A 36 2.78 38.33 7.48
CA SER A 36 1.95 39.04 6.50
C SER A 36 0.52 38.50 6.49
N ALA A 37 -0.49 39.34 6.26
CA ALA A 37 -1.87 38.91 6.03
C ALA A 37 -1.97 37.85 4.92
N TYR A 38 -2.10 36.59 5.33
CA TYR A 38 -2.36 35.44 4.48
C TYR A 38 -3.81 35.02 4.68
N ASP A 39 -4.55 34.88 3.58
CA ASP A 39 -5.94 34.45 3.60
C ASP A 39 -6.05 33.03 3.03
N PRO A 40 -6.43 32.01 3.83
CA PRO A 40 -6.56 30.64 3.35
C PRO A 40 -7.72 30.42 2.35
N TRP A 41 -8.66 31.36 2.22
CA TRP A 41 -9.76 31.25 1.25
C TRP A 41 -9.31 31.67 -0.15
N THR A 42 -8.64 32.82 -0.28
CA THR A 42 -8.16 33.36 -1.57
C THR A 42 -6.73 32.94 -1.94
N GLN A 43 -5.88 32.51 -0.98
CA GLN A 43 -4.48 32.18 -1.24
C GLN A 43 -4.18 30.69 -1.06
N THR A 44 -3.44 30.14 -2.02
CA THR A 44 -3.06 28.73 -2.09
C THR A 44 -2.03 28.32 -1.02
N MET A 45 -1.98 27.03 -0.71
CA MET A 45 -0.84 26.36 -0.10
C MET A 45 0.41 26.47 -0.99
N SER A 46 0.25 26.42 -2.31
CA SER A 46 1.37 26.69 -3.23
C SER A 46 1.96 28.10 -3.03
N TYR A 47 1.13 29.11 -2.69
CA TYR A 47 1.60 30.43 -2.27
C TYR A 47 2.28 30.43 -0.89
N LEU A 48 1.90 29.57 0.05
CA LEU A 48 2.66 29.41 1.32
C LEU A 48 4.10 28.96 1.04
N ALA A 49 4.32 28.08 0.06
CA ALA A 49 5.65 27.62 -0.35
C ALA A 49 6.47 28.66 -1.15
N SER A 50 5.85 29.72 -1.68
CA SER A 50 6.53 30.73 -2.52
C SER A 50 7.55 31.61 -1.78
N GLY A 51 7.35 31.86 -0.48
CA GLY A 51 8.09 32.91 0.21
C GLY A 51 7.69 33.14 1.67
N GLY A 52 8.46 33.99 2.35
CA GLY A 52 8.28 34.28 3.77
C GLY A 52 8.85 33.20 4.71
N SER A 53 8.49 33.32 5.99
CA SER A 53 8.91 32.49 7.12
C SER A 53 8.37 31.06 7.07
N GLY A 54 7.10 30.88 6.66
CA GLY A 54 6.44 29.57 6.58
C GLY A 54 6.85 28.68 5.40
N ARG A 55 7.62 29.20 4.42
CA ARG A 55 7.81 28.53 3.12
C ARG A 55 8.38 27.12 3.24
N TRP A 56 9.44 26.95 4.04
CA TRP A 56 10.16 25.68 4.17
C TRP A 56 9.29 24.61 4.81
N VAL A 57 8.37 25.00 5.71
CA VAL A 57 7.42 24.07 6.34
C VAL A 57 6.40 23.57 5.32
N MET A 58 5.86 24.45 4.47
CA MET A 58 4.95 24.04 3.41
C MET A 58 5.65 23.16 2.35
N THR A 59 6.85 23.54 1.90
CA THR A 59 7.65 22.74 0.96
C THR A 59 7.97 21.36 1.54
N ALA A 60 8.35 21.27 2.83
CA ALA A 60 8.55 19.99 3.51
C ALA A 60 7.27 19.15 3.53
N GLY A 61 6.11 19.76 3.74
CA GLY A 61 4.80 19.11 3.65
C GLY A 61 4.53 18.48 2.28
N PHE A 62 4.80 19.24 1.20
CA PHE A 62 4.70 18.70 -0.16
C PHE A 62 5.67 17.54 -0.39
N VAL A 63 6.94 17.65 0.02
CA VAL A 63 7.93 16.56 -0.12
C VAL A 63 7.50 15.31 0.65
N VAL A 64 7.09 15.46 1.91
CA VAL A 64 6.63 14.33 2.76
C VAL A 64 5.41 13.66 2.13
N THR A 65 4.42 14.44 1.70
CA THR A 65 3.22 13.93 1.03
C THR A 65 3.57 13.21 -0.27
N ALA A 66 4.45 13.78 -1.09
CA ALA A 66 4.91 13.20 -2.34
C ALA A 66 5.65 11.86 -2.15
N VAL A 67 6.62 11.81 -1.23
CA VAL A 67 7.33 10.58 -0.85
C VAL A 67 6.36 9.53 -0.29
N CYS A 68 5.35 9.95 0.47
CA CYS A 68 4.32 9.04 0.98
C CYS A 68 3.52 8.35 -0.13
N HIS A 69 3.24 9.00 -1.26
CA HIS A 69 2.59 8.35 -2.42
C HIS A 69 3.53 7.29 -3.05
N VAL A 70 4.80 7.64 -3.28
CA VAL A 70 5.81 6.71 -3.81
C VAL A 70 5.94 5.47 -2.92
N VAL A 71 6.10 5.66 -1.61
CA VAL A 71 6.17 4.56 -0.63
C VAL A 71 4.88 3.74 -0.66
N THR A 72 3.71 4.36 -0.54
CA THR A 72 2.41 3.66 -0.53
C THR A 72 2.21 2.78 -1.76
N SER A 73 2.68 3.21 -2.94
CA SER A 73 2.63 2.43 -4.18
C SER A 73 3.40 1.11 -4.13
N ALA A 74 4.51 1.04 -3.37
CA ALA A 74 5.28 -0.18 -3.17
C ALA A 74 4.56 -1.18 -2.25
N GLY A 75 3.72 -0.69 -1.34
CA GLY A 75 2.99 -1.49 -0.35
C GLY A 75 1.65 -2.04 -0.84
N LEU A 76 0.98 -1.34 -1.76
CA LEU A 76 -0.31 -1.72 -2.34
C LEU A 76 -0.21 -2.84 -3.39
N ARG A 77 0.35 -4.00 -3.03
CA ARG A 77 0.47 -5.16 -3.93
C ARG A 77 -0.86 -5.82 -4.33
N ILE A 78 -1.96 -5.44 -3.69
CA ILE A 78 -3.34 -5.91 -3.97
C ILE A 78 -3.97 -5.28 -5.23
N VAL A 79 -3.48 -4.11 -5.68
CA VAL A 79 -3.93 -3.48 -6.92
C VAL A 79 -2.98 -3.77 -8.08
N GLN A 80 -3.47 -3.63 -9.31
CA GLN A 80 -2.69 -3.92 -10.51
C GLN A 80 -1.43 -3.04 -10.63
N PRO A 81 -0.34 -3.52 -11.28
CA PRO A 81 0.90 -2.76 -11.43
C PRO A 81 0.71 -1.35 -12.02
N VAL A 82 -0.22 -1.18 -12.95
CA VAL A 82 -0.55 0.12 -13.57
C VAL A 82 -0.93 1.16 -12.52
N ALA A 83 -1.83 0.84 -11.58
CA ALA A 83 -2.21 1.74 -10.49
C ALA A 83 -1.03 2.07 -9.55
N ARG A 84 -0.09 1.14 -9.37
CA ARG A 84 1.10 1.37 -8.54
C ARG A 84 2.07 2.32 -9.23
N ILE A 85 2.29 2.15 -10.54
CA ILE A 85 3.11 3.05 -11.36
C ILE A 85 2.50 4.45 -11.38
N ASP A 86 1.18 4.55 -11.57
CA ASP A 86 0.42 5.81 -11.56
C ASP A 86 0.58 6.57 -10.24
N LEU A 87 0.39 5.88 -9.10
CA LEU A 87 0.59 6.47 -7.77
C LEU A 87 2.03 6.93 -7.50
N ALA A 88 3.01 6.17 -8.00
CA ALA A 88 4.42 6.54 -7.91
C ALA A 88 4.72 7.78 -8.76
N LEU A 89 4.17 7.86 -9.97
CA LEU A 89 4.33 9.00 -10.88
C LEU A 89 3.67 10.27 -10.31
N ALA A 90 2.48 10.16 -9.71
CA ALA A 90 1.86 11.26 -8.97
C ALA A 90 2.75 11.76 -7.82
N GLY A 91 3.39 10.83 -7.09
CA GLY A 91 4.41 11.17 -6.10
C GLY A 91 5.61 11.91 -6.69
N VAL A 92 6.12 11.47 -7.85
CA VAL A 92 7.22 12.16 -8.56
C VAL A 92 6.79 13.58 -8.99
N CYS A 93 5.57 13.76 -9.50
CA CYS A 93 5.01 15.09 -9.78
C CYS A 93 4.98 15.97 -8.52
N GLY A 94 4.60 15.43 -7.36
CA GLY A 94 4.67 16.13 -6.06
C GLY A 94 6.08 16.58 -5.67
N ILE A 95 7.12 15.79 -5.99
CA ILE A 95 8.52 16.19 -5.78
C ILE A 95 8.89 17.36 -6.71
N VAL A 96 8.44 17.35 -7.96
CA VAL A 96 8.67 18.46 -8.92
C VAL A 96 7.97 19.74 -8.46
N ILE A 97 6.72 19.66 -7.99
CA ILE A 97 5.96 20.79 -7.39
C ILE A 97 6.75 21.42 -6.24
N ALA A 98 7.33 20.60 -5.36
CA ALA A 98 8.11 21.06 -4.21
C ALA A 98 9.50 21.62 -4.60
N ALA A 99 10.15 21.06 -5.62
CA ALA A 99 11.45 21.51 -6.12
C ALA A 99 11.37 22.82 -6.90
N PHE A 100 10.23 23.08 -7.57
CA PHE A 100 9.96 24.30 -8.32
C PHE A 100 8.75 25.03 -7.71
N PRO A 101 8.88 25.66 -6.51
CA PRO A 101 7.81 26.46 -5.94
C PRO A 101 7.49 27.67 -6.84
N VAL A 102 6.25 28.13 -6.80
CA VAL A 102 5.80 29.34 -7.51
C VAL A 102 6.61 30.55 -7.00
N PRO A 103 7.29 31.33 -7.87
CA PRO A 103 8.07 32.47 -7.44
C PRO A 103 7.18 33.62 -6.94
N PRO A 104 7.67 34.49 -6.04
CA PRO A 104 6.94 35.69 -5.64
C PRO A 104 6.65 36.60 -6.85
N GLY A 105 5.37 36.70 -7.23
CA GLY A 105 4.90 37.60 -8.29
C GLY A 105 4.55 36.97 -9.64
N GLY A 106 4.58 35.64 -9.81
CA GLY A 106 4.17 35.06 -11.09
C GLY A 106 4.19 33.53 -11.18
N MET A 107 3.76 32.99 -12.31
CA MET A 107 3.64 31.55 -12.54
C MET A 107 5.00 30.87 -12.77
N ALA A 108 5.14 29.64 -12.30
CA ALA A 108 6.15 28.70 -12.77
C ALA A 108 5.47 27.64 -13.68
N PRO A 109 5.69 27.65 -15.01
CA PRO A 109 5.03 26.70 -15.92
C PRO A 109 5.27 25.23 -15.52
N ILE A 110 6.51 24.89 -15.14
CA ILE A 110 6.86 23.54 -14.66
C ILE A 110 6.08 23.12 -13.42
N HIS A 111 5.80 24.04 -12.49
CA HIS A 111 4.99 23.79 -11.30
C HIS A 111 3.54 23.47 -11.69
N LEU A 112 2.95 24.28 -12.56
CA LEU A 112 1.57 24.11 -13.02
C LEU A 112 1.38 22.83 -13.87
N THR A 113 2.35 22.50 -14.73
CA THR A 113 2.34 21.25 -15.49
C THR A 113 2.50 20.04 -14.56
N ALA A 114 3.42 20.08 -13.60
CA ALA A 114 3.58 19.00 -12.63
C ALA A 114 2.33 18.85 -11.74
N PHE A 115 1.72 19.95 -11.31
CA PHE A 115 0.45 19.96 -10.59
C PHE A 115 -0.67 19.30 -11.41
N GLY A 116 -0.91 19.76 -12.64
CA GLY A 116 -1.99 19.24 -13.48
C GLY A 116 -1.83 17.74 -13.80
N ILE A 117 -0.60 17.28 -14.06
CA ILE A 117 -0.32 15.85 -14.27
C ILE A 117 -0.52 15.07 -12.96
N GLY A 118 0.08 15.51 -11.85
CA GLY A 118 0.00 14.81 -10.56
C GLY A 118 -1.43 14.69 -10.02
N ALA A 119 -2.21 15.77 -10.10
CA ALA A 119 -3.62 15.79 -9.70
C ALA A 119 -4.47 14.92 -10.64
N GLY A 120 -4.23 14.98 -11.96
CA GLY A 120 -4.93 14.13 -12.94
C GLY A 120 -4.70 12.63 -12.73
N LEU A 121 -3.46 12.22 -12.42
CA LEU A 121 -3.12 10.84 -12.04
C LEU A 121 -3.89 10.40 -10.78
N LEU A 122 -3.82 11.19 -9.70
CA LEU A 122 -4.56 10.89 -8.46
C LEU A 122 -6.09 10.87 -8.65
N ALA A 123 -6.62 11.73 -9.52
CA ALA A 123 -8.06 11.77 -9.83
C ALA A 123 -8.52 10.53 -10.60
N VAL A 124 -7.74 10.02 -11.57
CA VAL A 124 -8.06 8.81 -12.34
C VAL A 124 -7.69 7.51 -11.61
N TRP A 125 -6.82 7.58 -10.60
CA TRP A 125 -6.34 6.45 -9.82
C TRP A 125 -7.42 5.45 -9.36
N PRO A 126 -8.62 5.86 -8.90
CA PRO A 126 -9.66 4.93 -8.50
C PRO A 126 -10.06 3.96 -9.63
N LEU A 127 -10.23 4.43 -10.87
CA LEU A 127 -10.50 3.56 -12.04
C LEU A 127 -9.40 2.52 -12.25
N LEU A 128 -8.14 2.90 -12.02
CA LEU A 128 -7.00 1.98 -12.13
C LEU A 128 -7.00 0.90 -11.04
N THR A 129 -7.85 0.98 -10.01
CA THR A 129 -7.97 -0.08 -8.99
C THR A 129 -9.09 -1.09 -9.25
N VAL A 130 -9.91 -0.88 -10.28
CA VAL A 130 -11.09 -1.71 -10.58
C VAL A 130 -10.75 -3.20 -10.68
N SER A 131 -11.62 -4.03 -10.12
CA SER A 131 -11.60 -5.49 -10.25
C SER A 131 -12.93 -6.00 -10.76
N ARG A 132 -12.89 -7.10 -11.52
CA ARG A 132 -14.09 -7.86 -11.93
C ARG A 132 -14.43 -9.01 -10.98
N GLU A 133 -13.59 -9.28 -9.99
CA GLU A 133 -13.80 -10.38 -9.03
C GLU A 133 -15.04 -10.10 -8.14
N PRO A 134 -15.97 -11.06 -7.98
CA PRO A 134 -17.13 -10.88 -7.10
C PRO A 134 -16.76 -10.61 -5.64
N SER A 135 -15.63 -11.16 -5.18
CA SER A 135 -15.05 -10.97 -3.84
C SER A 135 -14.22 -9.68 -3.70
N ALA A 136 -14.16 -8.82 -4.72
CA ALA A 136 -13.37 -7.60 -4.66
C ALA A 136 -13.85 -6.63 -3.57
N LEU A 137 -12.87 -5.95 -2.96
CA LEU A 137 -13.09 -4.85 -2.02
C LEU A 137 -14.06 -3.81 -2.60
N VAL A 138 -14.92 -3.23 -1.77
CA VAL A 138 -15.96 -2.28 -2.20
C VAL A 138 -15.40 -1.13 -3.04
N LEU A 139 -14.25 -0.57 -2.65
CA LEU A 139 -13.57 0.51 -3.39
C LEU A 139 -13.08 0.10 -4.80
N ARG A 140 -12.88 -1.20 -5.05
CA ARG A 140 -12.45 -1.75 -6.35
C ARG A 140 -13.63 -2.14 -7.24
N ARG A 141 -14.88 -1.97 -6.80
CA ARG A 141 -16.07 -2.19 -7.63
C ARG A 141 -16.20 -1.06 -8.64
N ALA A 142 -16.45 -1.38 -9.90
CA ALA A 142 -16.50 -0.41 -11.00
C ALA A 142 -17.35 0.85 -10.69
N ARG A 143 -18.58 0.68 -10.18
CA ARG A 143 -19.47 1.81 -9.81
C ARG A 143 -18.84 2.74 -8.76
N VAL A 144 -18.14 2.19 -7.78
CA VAL A 144 -17.52 2.95 -6.68
C VAL A 144 -16.28 3.69 -7.17
N ALA A 145 -15.43 3.01 -7.95
CA ALA A 145 -14.25 3.60 -8.57
C ALA A 145 -14.60 4.71 -9.60
N ILE A 146 -15.65 4.53 -10.40
CA ILE A 146 -16.18 5.56 -11.31
C ILE A 146 -16.67 6.76 -10.49
N GLY A 147 -17.49 6.53 -9.46
CA GLY A 147 -18.00 7.61 -8.59
C GLY A 147 -16.88 8.39 -7.89
N GLY A 148 -15.85 7.69 -7.39
CA GLY A 148 -14.66 8.31 -6.80
C GLY A 148 -13.88 9.16 -7.80
N THR A 149 -13.64 8.62 -9.01
CA THR A 149 -12.93 9.34 -10.07
C THR A 149 -13.69 10.59 -10.50
N LEU A 150 -15.01 10.48 -10.70
CA LEU A 150 -15.86 11.63 -11.01
C LEU A 150 -15.84 12.68 -9.91
N ALA A 151 -15.95 12.28 -8.63
CA ALA A 151 -15.89 13.22 -7.50
C ALA A 151 -14.55 13.97 -7.43
N LEU A 152 -13.42 13.26 -7.55
CA LEU A 152 -12.09 13.87 -7.58
C LEU A 152 -11.90 14.77 -8.81
N SER A 153 -12.42 14.36 -9.98
CA SER A 153 -12.35 15.15 -11.21
C SER A 153 -13.19 16.43 -11.13
N VAL A 154 -14.31 16.41 -10.40
CA VAL A 154 -15.15 17.60 -10.14
C VAL A 154 -14.45 18.55 -9.17
N LEU A 155 -13.75 18.06 -8.14
CA LEU A 155 -12.94 18.91 -7.26
C LEU A 155 -11.78 19.56 -8.01
N LEU A 156 -11.07 18.80 -8.85
CA LEU A 156 -10.00 19.32 -9.70
C LEU A 156 -10.54 20.34 -10.73
N ALA A 157 -11.71 20.10 -11.32
CA ALA A 157 -12.35 21.05 -12.22
C ALA A 157 -12.79 22.33 -11.50
N TRP A 158 -13.29 22.23 -10.26
CA TRP A 158 -13.61 23.39 -9.42
C TRP A 158 -12.36 24.21 -9.09
N LEU A 159 -11.24 23.56 -8.73
CA LEU A 159 -9.96 24.25 -8.56
C LEU A 159 -9.49 24.96 -9.83
N VAL A 160 -9.60 24.31 -11.00
CA VAL A 160 -9.24 24.95 -12.29
C VAL A 160 -10.14 26.15 -12.61
N TYR A 161 -11.42 26.11 -12.22
CA TYR A 161 -12.33 27.25 -12.34
C TYR A 161 -11.93 28.39 -11.39
N GLU A 162 -11.73 28.10 -10.10
CA GLU A 162 -11.34 29.12 -9.11
C GLU A 162 -9.99 29.76 -9.42
N ALA A 163 -9.05 29.00 -10.00
CA ALA A 163 -7.74 29.49 -10.41
C ALA A 163 -7.76 30.42 -11.65
N ARG A 164 -8.89 30.53 -12.35
CA ARG A 164 -9.06 31.41 -13.51
C ARG A 164 -9.94 32.62 -13.20
N ASP A 165 -11.13 32.35 -12.68
CA ASP A 165 -12.24 33.32 -12.66
C ASP A 165 -12.87 33.47 -11.26
N GLY A 166 -12.39 32.73 -10.27
CA GLY A 166 -13.00 32.64 -8.94
C GLY A 166 -12.25 33.37 -7.82
N GLY A 167 -12.83 33.30 -6.62
CA GLY A 167 -12.33 33.97 -5.42
C GLY A 167 -11.91 33.02 -4.29
N LEU A 168 -12.12 31.71 -4.46
CA LEU A 168 -11.94 30.69 -3.43
C LEU A 168 -10.83 29.67 -3.79
N VAL A 169 -9.87 30.06 -4.64
CA VAL A 169 -8.78 29.18 -5.11
C VAL A 169 -7.96 28.58 -3.96
N GLY A 170 -7.78 29.32 -2.86
CA GLY A 170 -7.12 28.84 -1.65
C GLY A 170 -7.90 27.75 -0.92
N LEU A 171 -9.24 27.83 -0.91
CA LEU A 171 -10.11 26.77 -0.39
C LEU A 171 -10.13 25.57 -1.33
N ALA A 172 -10.34 25.79 -2.63
CA ALA A 172 -10.47 24.73 -3.62
C ALA A 172 -9.21 23.85 -3.68
N GLU A 173 -8.02 24.46 -3.65
CA GLU A 173 -6.75 23.71 -3.66
C GLU A 173 -6.59 22.84 -2.40
N ARG A 174 -7.03 23.32 -1.24
CA ARG A 174 -7.01 22.54 0.02
C ARG A 174 -7.95 21.35 -0.05
N VAL A 175 -9.19 21.57 -0.50
CA VAL A 175 -10.22 20.51 -0.58
C VAL A 175 -9.81 19.45 -1.59
N ASP A 176 -9.39 19.86 -2.79
CA ASP A 176 -8.91 18.97 -3.84
C ASP A 176 -7.67 18.18 -3.39
N ALA A 177 -6.60 18.86 -2.99
CA ALA A 177 -5.34 18.20 -2.64
C ALA A 177 -5.49 17.25 -1.44
N VAL A 178 -6.31 17.58 -0.42
CA VAL A 178 -6.61 16.63 0.66
C VAL A 178 -7.43 15.45 0.12
N ALA A 179 -8.51 15.69 -0.65
CA ALA A 179 -9.36 14.63 -1.18
C ALA A 179 -8.60 13.61 -2.04
N LEU A 180 -7.69 14.07 -2.90
CA LEU A 180 -6.83 13.23 -3.75
C LEU A 180 -5.96 12.26 -2.91
N THR A 181 -5.51 12.65 -1.71
CA THR A 181 -4.75 11.76 -0.81
C THR A 181 -5.61 10.75 -0.02
N LEU A 182 -6.92 10.99 0.12
CA LEU A 182 -7.80 10.12 0.91
C LEU A 182 -8.06 8.77 0.24
N TRP A 183 -8.06 8.69 -1.10
CA TRP A 183 -8.40 7.46 -1.79
C TRP A 183 -7.32 6.36 -1.66
N PRO A 184 -6.00 6.65 -1.81
CA PRO A 184 -4.94 5.69 -1.47
C PRO A 184 -4.99 5.23 -0.01
N LEU A 185 -5.25 6.14 0.94
CA LEU A 185 -5.44 5.81 2.37
C LEU A 185 -6.63 4.87 2.59
N ALA A 186 -7.79 5.18 2.01
CA ALA A 186 -8.97 4.34 2.11
C ALA A 186 -8.71 2.94 1.52
N MET A 187 -7.99 2.84 0.39
CA MET A 187 -7.62 1.57 -0.22
C MET A 187 -6.70 0.74 0.70
N VAL A 188 -5.67 1.36 1.29
CA VAL A 188 -4.80 0.68 2.27
C VAL A 188 -5.59 0.21 3.49
N PHE A 189 -6.41 1.08 4.08
CA PHE A 189 -7.18 0.79 5.28
C PHE A 189 -8.18 -0.37 5.06
N VAL A 190 -8.98 -0.30 3.98
CA VAL A 190 -9.95 -1.36 3.63
C VAL A 190 -9.23 -2.68 3.32
N SER A 191 -8.09 -2.64 2.63
CA SER A 191 -7.28 -3.84 2.37
C SER A 191 -6.76 -4.49 3.65
N ARG A 192 -6.28 -3.70 4.63
CA ARG A 192 -5.85 -4.23 5.94
C ARG A 192 -7.02 -4.76 6.77
N ARG A 193 -8.20 -4.16 6.66
CA ARG A 193 -9.41 -4.63 7.36
C ARG A 193 -9.85 -5.99 6.81
N ALA A 194 -9.90 -6.17 5.49
CA ALA A 194 -10.29 -7.43 4.86
C ALA A 194 -9.42 -8.61 5.34
N VAL A 195 -8.09 -8.49 5.22
CA VAL A 195 -7.14 -9.55 5.64
C VAL A 195 -7.27 -9.90 7.13
N ARG A 196 -7.61 -8.94 8.00
CA ARG A 196 -7.86 -9.20 9.42
C ARG A 196 -9.17 -9.95 9.69
N VAL A 197 -10.21 -9.68 8.89
CA VAL A 197 -11.49 -10.41 8.98
C VAL A 197 -11.28 -11.86 8.50
N ASP A 198 -10.64 -12.05 7.34
CA ASP A 198 -10.35 -13.38 6.80
C ASP A 198 -9.55 -14.24 7.79
N ALA A 199 -8.51 -13.66 8.41
CA ALA A 199 -7.71 -14.35 9.42
C ALA A 199 -8.49 -14.71 10.71
N GLY A 200 -9.51 -13.91 11.09
CA GLY A 200 -10.40 -14.24 12.20
C GLY A 200 -11.30 -15.44 11.89
N LEU A 201 -11.87 -15.46 10.68
CA LEU A 201 -12.73 -16.56 10.20
C LEU A 201 -11.95 -17.88 10.07
N ASP A 202 -10.70 -17.84 9.60
CA ASP A 202 -9.80 -19.00 9.57
C ASP A 202 -9.61 -19.59 10.98
N VAL A 203 -9.38 -18.74 11.99
CA VAL A 203 -9.17 -19.16 13.39
C VAL A 203 -10.43 -19.72 14.02
N GLU A 204 -11.58 -19.06 13.85
CA GLU A 204 -12.88 -19.52 14.36
C GLU A 204 -13.26 -20.88 13.75
N THR A 205 -13.09 -21.03 12.43
CA THR A 205 -13.37 -22.29 11.71
C THR A 205 -12.44 -23.42 12.20
N SER A 206 -11.15 -23.15 12.37
CA SER A 206 -10.19 -24.14 12.88
C SER A 206 -10.50 -24.56 14.32
N GLY A 207 -10.90 -23.61 15.19
CA GLY A 207 -11.34 -23.89 16.55
C GLY A 207 -12.61 -24.73 16.59
N ALA A 208 -13.61 -24.39 15.76
CA ALA A 208 -14.85 -25.15 15.64
C ALA A 208 -14.59 -26.59 15.18
N LEU A 209 -13.75 -26.79 14.15
CA LEU A 209 -13.36 -28.13 13.68
C LEU A 209 -12.61 -28.94 14.75
N THR A 210 -11.75 -28.30 15.53
CA THR A 210 -11.03 -28.92 16.66
C THR A 210 -11.98 -29.35 17.78
N ASN A 211 -13.03 -28.57 18.04
CA ASN A 211 -14.06 -28.89 19.04
C ASN A 211 -15.08 -29.95 18.57
N LEU A 212 -15.34 -30.05 17.26
CA LEU A 212 -16.21 -31.07 16.65
C LEU A 212 -15.50 -32.43 16.52
N PHE A 213 -14.19 -32.42 16.34
CA PHE A 213 -13.34 -33.61 16.31
C PHE A 213 -12.29 -33.54 17.43
N PRO A 214 -12.71 -33.62 18.71
CA PRO A 214 -11.75 -33.73 19.80
C PRO A 214 -10.92 -34.98 19.53
N SER A 215 -9.60 -34.81 19.41
CA SER A 215 -8.68 -35.91 19.19
C SER A 215 -8.94 -36.98 20.23
N ARG A 216 -9.43 -38.15 19.81
CA ARG A 216 -9.50 -39.31 20.70
C ARG A 216 -8.09 -39.52 21.22
N ALA A 217 -7.89 -39.28 22.51
CA ALA A 217 -6.68 -39.69 23.19
C ALA A 217 -6.40 -41.15 22.81
N PRO A 218 -5.15 -41.49 22.44
CA PRO A 218 -4.84 -42.85 22.05
C PRO A 218 -5.28 -43.77 23.19
N VAL A 219 -6.21 -44.68 22.87
CA VAL A 219 -6.59 -45.75 23.79
C VAL A 219 -5.31 -46.53 24.05
N THR A 220 -4.73 -46.36 25.22
CA THR A 220 -3.63 -47.20 25.71
C THR A 220 -4.25 -48.56 25.99
N ASP A 221 -4.29 -49.37 24.95
CA ASP A 221 -4.93 -50.67 25.00
C ASP A 221 -4.16 -51.58 25.94
N ILE A 222 -4.91 -52.02 26.94
CA ILE A 222 -4.76 -53.16 27.83
C ILE A 222 -3.46 -53.96 27.61
N ALA A 223 -2.56 -53.95 28.60
CA ALA A 223 -1.40 -54.82 28.60
C ALA A 223 -1.82 -56.30 28.71
N GLU A 224 -1.62 -57.08 27.64
CA GLU A 224 -1.77 -58.54 27.67
C GLU A 224 -0.79 -59.18 28.68
N PRO A 225 -1.22 -60.23 29.40
CA PRO A 225 -0.33 -61.00 30.25
C PRO A 225 0.60 -61.84 29.37
N ARG A 226 1.92 -61.56 29.43
CA ARG A 226 2.93 -62.37 28.74
C ARG A 226 2.95 -63.80 29.28
N ASP A 227 2.70 -64.75 28.39
CA ASP A 227 2.99 -66.16 28.63
C ASP A 227 4.47 -66.38 28.99
N ARG A 228 4.69 -67.41 29.82
CA ARG A 228 5.97 -67.71 30.42
C ARG A 228 6.42 -69.11 30.02
N TYR A 229 7.71 -69.23 29.71
CA TYR A 229 8.49 -70.47 29.56
C TYR A 229 8.35 -71.24 28.22
N HIS A 230 9.37 -71.06 27.37
CA HIS A 230 10.05 -72.18 26.72
C HIS A 230 11.54 -71.84 26.50
N ASP A 231 12.36 -72.46 27.34
CA ASP A 231 13.64 -73.12 27.08
C ASP A 231 14.88 -72.41 26.49
N GLU A 232 16.00 -72.95 26.94
CA GLU A 232 17.37 -72.49 26.73
C GLU A 232 17.93 -72.96 25.38
N HIS A 233 18.75 -72.11 24.74
CA HIS A 233 20.17 -72.42 24.48
C HIS A 233 20.86 -71.18 23.89
N GLY A 234 22.16 -71.04 24.16
CA GLY A 234 22.92 -69.83 23.81
C GLY A 234 23.91 -70.02 22.67
N ASP A 235 24.46 -68.90 22.17
CA ASP A 235 25.85 -68.76 21.72
C ASP A 235 26.16 -67.26 21.49
N PRO A 236 27.26 -66.67 22.02
CA PRO A 236 27.62 -65.28 21.76
C PRO A 236 28.63 -65.10 20.61
N ASN A 237 28.47 -63.99 19.87
CA ASN A 237 29.28 -63.48 18.74
C ASN A 237 28.81 -63.86 17.33
N GLY A 238 28.25 -62.87 16.62
CA GLY A 238 27.86 -62.98 15.20
C GLY A 238 28.05 -61.68 14.43
N ALA A 239 29.21 -61.02 14.55
CA ALA A 239 29.49 -59.77 13.84
C ALA A 239 29.84 -59.99 12.35
N ARG A 240 29.37 -59.05 11.50
CA ARG A 240 29.72 -58.82 10.08
C ARG A 240 29.11 -59.72 8.99
N ARG A 241 28.26 -59.12 8.14
CA ARG A 241 28.40 -58.98 6.65
C ARG A 241 27.30 -57.99 6.17
N VAL A 242 27.56 -56.88 5.49
CA VAL A 242 28.25 -56.61 4.19
C VAL A 242 27.40 -56.92 2.95
N ARG A 243 26.79 -55.88 2.35
CA ARG A 243 26.68 -55.49 0.91
C ARG A 243 25.75 -54.25 0.83
N ARG A 244 26.02 -53.12 0.17
CA ARG A 244 26.66 -52.74 -1.13
C ARG A 244 25.66 -52.75 -2.30
N VAL A 245 25.83 -51.77 -3.22
CA VAL A 245 25.23 -51.62 -4.59
C VAL A 245 23.87 -50.87 -4.54
N GLN A 246 23.50 -49.91 -5.40
CA GLN A 246 24.02 -49.31 -6.67
C GLN A 246 23.92 -47.74 -6.57
N ASP A 247 24.19 -46.84 -7.54
CA ASP A 247 24.53 -46.94 -8.98
C ASP A 247 25.51 -45.83 -9.51
N THR A 248 25.05 -44.91 -10.39
CA THR A 248 25.84 -44.13 -11.37
C THR A 248 25.45 -42.65 -11.48
N ARG A 249 26.46 -41.75 -11.57
CA ARG A 249 26.86 -40.87 -12.72
C ARG A 249 25.81 -39.94 -13.34
N HIS A 250 26.16 -38.64 -13.39
CA HIS A 250 26.44 -37.97 -14.67
C HIS A 250 27.39 -36.77 -14.50
N ILE A 251 28.25 -36.53 -15.50
CA ILE A 251 29.27 -35.44 -15.57
C ILE A 251 29.14 -34.74 -16.94
N GLY A 252 29.44 -33.44 -16.96
CA GLY A 252 29.48 -32.54 -18.13
C GLY A 252 28.83 -31.20 -17.75
N ARG A 253 29.48 -30.03 -17.65
CA ARG A 253 30.62 -29.46 -18.39
C ARG A 253 30.47 -29.61 -19.90
N ASP A 254 30.69 -28.62 -20.74
CA ASP A 254 31.02 -27.17 -20.71
C ASP A 254 31.44 -26.97 -22.18
N GLU A 255 30.92 -25.99 -22.93
CA GLU A 255 31.53 -25.23 -24.07
C GLU A 255 30.41 -24.25 -24.52
N ALA A 256 30.56 -22.92 -24.62
CA ALA A 256 31.61 -22.04 -25.16
C ALA A 256 31.51 -21.83 -26.69
N PHE A 257 31.75 -20.58 -27.11
CA PHE A 257 31.59 -20.01 -28.47
C PHE A 257 30.13 -19.89 -28.98
N GLY A 258 29.74 -18.85 -29.73
CA GLY A 258 30.47 -17.66 -30.16
C GLY A 258 29.85 -17.09 -31.45
N GLY A 259 29.44 -15.81 -31.43
CA GLY A 259 28.78 -15.13 -32.56
C GLY A 259 28.22 -13.77 -32.15
#